data_AF-A0A432S9K1-F1
#
_entry.id   AF-A0A432S9K1-F1
#
_cell.length_a   1.000
_cell.length_b   1.000
_cell.length_c   1.000
_cell.angle_alpha   90.00
_cell.angle_beta   90.00
_cell.angle_gamma   90.00
#
_symmetry.space_group_name_H-M   'P 1'
#
loop_
_entity.id
_entity.type
_entity.pdbx_description
1 polymer ?
#
loop_
_entity_poly.entity_id
_entity_poly.type
_entity_poly.pdbx_seq_one_letter_code
_entity_poly.pdbx_strand_id
1 'polypeptide(L)'
;MAQRGIREYDGKRILANNWKEYFGDAFEYDFKSILITPETDLEEIPQNYPWVLDTPLVAKPDMLFGKRGKLGLILFKKEKPGDVKWEDAKEWIK
;
A
#
# COMPACT_ATOMS: atom_id res chain seq x y z
N MET A 1 16.08 20.67 16.53
CA MET A 1 15.76 19.23 16.51
C MET A 1 15.78 18.76 15.07
N ALA A 2 16.54 17.72 14.74
CA ALA A 2 16.54 17.14 13.39
C ALA A 2 15.35 16.19 13.25
N GLN A 3 14.48 16.45 12.28
CA GLN A 3 13.36 15.57 11.93
C GLN A 3 13.70 14.87 10.61
N ARG A 4 13.44 13.56 10.53
CA ARG A 4 13.62 12.77 9.30
C ARG A 4 12.27 12.22 8.87
N GLY A 5 11.96 12.33 7.58
CA GLY A 5 10.78 11.69 7.01
C GLY A 5 10.92 10.17 7.07
N ILE A 6 9.82 9.50 7.38
CA ILE A 6 9.67 8.05 7.25
C ILE A 6 8.71 7.73 6.10
N ARG A 7 8.84 6.54 5.53
CA ARG A 7 7.97 6.08 4.44
C ARG A 7 6.52 6.02 4.90
N GLU A 8 5.59 6.17 3.96
CA GLU A 8 4.16 6.03 4.27
C GLU A 8 3.86 4.64 4.84
N TYR A 9 4.47 3.60 4.27
CA TYR A 9 4.38 2.23 4.75
C TYR A 9 4.82 2.10 6.21
N ASP A 10 5.99 2.63 6.57
CA ASP A 10 6.52 2.54 7.93
C ASP A 10 5.64 3.29 8.92
N GLY A 11 5.18 4.49 8.57
CA GLY A 11 4.26 5.25 9.42
C GLY A 11 2.95 4.50 9.69
N LYS A 12 2.35 3.91 8.66
CA LYS A 12 1.12 3.11 8.79
C LYS A 12 1.33 1.80 9.55
N ARG A 13 2.47 1.14 9.36
CA ARG A 13 2.84 -0.08 10.11
C ARG A 13 3.00 0.22 11.60
N ILE A 14 3.68 1.31 11.95
CA ILE A 14 3.81 1.77 13.34
C ILE A 14 2.42 2.06 13.91
N LEU A 15 1.55 2.74 13.16
CA LEU A 15 0.17 3.02 13.56
C LEU A 15 -0.62 1.73 13.81
N ALA A 16 -0.52 0.74 12.93
CA ALA A 16 -1.18 -0.57 13.08
C ALA A 16 -0.74 -1.32 14.33
N ASN A 17 0.57 -1.36 14.58
CA ASN A 17 1.13 -2.05 15.75
C ASN A 17 0.66 -1.47 17.09
N ASN A 18 0.35 -0.17 17.12
CA ASN A 18 -0.08 0.52 18.34
C ASN A 18 -1.58 0.86 18.33
N TRP A 19 -2.34 0.42 17.32
CA TRP A 19 -3.71 0.87 17.12
C TRP A 19 -4.60 0.58 18.32
N LYS A 20 -4.56 -0.65 18.83
CA LYS A 20 -5.38 -1.09 19.97
C LYS A 20 -5.05 -0.34 21.26
N GLU A 21 -3.79 0.02 21.47
CA GLU A 21 -3.38 0.77 22.66
C GLU A 21 -4.07 2.14 22.73
N TYR A 22 -4.19 2.83 21.58
CA TYR A 22 -4.74 4.19 21.53
C TYR A 22 -6.24 4.25 21.23
N PHE A 23 -6.79 3.27 20.49
CA PHE A 23 -8.17 3.29 20.01
C PHE A 23 -9.06 2.16 20.57
N GLY A 24 -8.48 1.24 21.34
CA GLY A 24 -9.19 0.09 21.90
C GLY A 24 -9.77 -0.83 20.82
N ASP A 25 -10.81 -1.58 21.18
CA ASP A 25 -11.50 -2.51 20.28
C ASP A 25 -12.71 -1.88 19.56
N ALA A 26 -12.98 -0.59 19.78
CA ALA A 26 -14.10 0.11 19.15
C ALA A 26 -13.88 0.36 17.65
N PHE A 27 -12.62 0.37 17.20
CA PHE A 27 -12.23 0.61 15.81
C PHE A 27 -11.16 -0.38 15.36
N GLU A 28 -11.39 -1.01 14.21
CA GLU A 28 -10.39 -1.86 13.57
C GLU A 28 -9.60 -1.09 12.51
N TYR A 29 -8.29 -1.31 12.49
CA TYR A 29 -7.43 -0.86 11.40
C TYR A 29 -6.80 -2.08 10.74
N ASP A 30 -7.24 -2.38 9.51
CA ASP A 30 -6.95 -3.62 8.81
C ASP A 30 -5.50 -3.75 8.31
N PHE A 31 -4.81 -2.62 8.16
CA PHE A 31 -3.45 -2.49 7.62
C PHE A 31 -3.16 -3.42 6.43
N LYS A 32 -3.99 -3.36 5.39
CA LYS A 32 -3.74 -4.07 4.13
C LYS A 32 -2.79 -3.29 3.23
N SER A 33 -1.49 -3.42 3.50
CA SER A 33 -0.45 -2.73 2.73
C SER A 33 0.80 -3.60 2.60
N ILE A 34 1.41 -3.59 1.42
CA ILE A 34 2.62 -4.36 1.08
C ILE A 34 3.66 -3.38 0.57
N LEU A 35 4.87 -3.42 1.13
CA LEU A 35 6.01 -2.69 0.58
C LEU A 35 6.69 -3.55 -0.48
N ILE A 36 6.64 -3.10 -1.73
CA ILE A 36 7.32 -3.74 -2.85
C ILE A 36 8.67 -3.05 -3.08
N THR A 37 9.72 -3.84 -3.24
CA THR A 37 11.09 -3.42 -3.59
C THR A 37 11.55 -4.13 -4.87
N PRO A 38 12.66 -3.70 -5.50
CA PRO A 38 13.20 -4.39 -6.67
C PRO A 38 13.53 -5.87 -6.46
N GLU A 39 13.78 -6.27 -5.22
CA GLU A 39 14.10 -7.65 -4.82
C GLU A 39 12.85 -8.48 -4.49
N THR A 40 11.66 -7.87 -4.48
CA THR A 40 10.42 -8.57 -4.16
C THR A 40 9.99 -9.46 -5.33
N ASP A 41 9.79 -10.75 -5.07
CA ASP A 41 9.14 -11.64 -6.03
C ASP A 41 7.63 -11.37 -6.08
N LEU A 42 7.17 -10.79 -7.18
CA LEU A 42 5.76 -10.47 -7.39
C LEU A 42 4.90 -11.74 -7.56
N GLU A 43 5.48 -12.88 -7.97
CA GLU A 43 4.73 -14.12 -8.14
C GLU A 43 4.32 -14.73 -6.78
N GLU A 44 5.07 -14.45 -5.71
CA GLU A 44 4.78 -14.95 -4.36
C GLU A 44 3.72 -14.11 -3.61
N ILE A 45 3.45 -12.88 -4.07
CA ILE A 45 2.58 -11.94 -3.35
C ILE A 45 1.16 -12.50 -3.10
N PRO A 46 0.46 -13.10 -4.09
CA PRO A 46 -0.86 -13.67 -3.84
C PRO A 46 -0.85 -14.85 -2.84
N GLN A 47 0.27 -15.57 -2.73
CA GLN A 47 0.40 -16.67 -1.78
C GLN A 47 0.57 -16.15 -0.35
N ASN A 48 1.41 -15.12 -0.18
CA ASN A 48 1.69 -14.50 1.11
C ASN A 48 0.57 -13.56 1.59
N TYR A 49 -0.15 -12.94 0.64
CA TYR A 49 -1.19 -11.95 0.91
C TYR A 49 -2.44 -12.21 0.05
N PRO A 50 -3.22 -13.29 0.30
CA PRO A 50 -4.32 -13.71 -0.56
C PRO A 50 -5.38 -12.64 -0.82
N TRP A 51 -5.56 -11.71 0.12
CA TRP A 51 -6.52 -10.60 0.01
C TRP A 51 -6.32 -9.73 -1.24
N VAL A 52 -5.12 -9.73 -1.83
CA VAL A 52 -4.84 -8.97 -3.06
C VAL A 52 -5.65 -9.44 -4.27
N LEU A 53 -6.15 -10.68 -4.25
CA LEU A 53 -6.95 -11.26 -5.33
C LEU A 53 -8.43 -10.86 -5.25
N ASP A 54 -8.92 -10.60 -4.03
CA ASP A 54 -10.34 -10.40 -3.74
C ASP A 54 -10.71 -8.94 -3.46
N THR A 55 -9.72 -8.04 -3.41
CA THR A 55 -9.93 -6.63 -3.09
C THR A 55 -9.38 -5.70 -4.17
N PRO A 56 -10.09 -4.61 -4.51
CA PRO A 56 -9.55 -3.58 -5.38
C PRO A 56 -8.27 -2.96 -4.82
N LEU A 57 -7.26 -2.78 -5.67
CA LEU A 57 -5.94 -2.34 -5.26
C LEU A 57 -5.63 -0.90 -5.65
N VAL A 58 -4.64 -0.33 -4.97
CA VAL A 58 -4.00 0.92 -5.36
C VAL A 58 -2.48 0.73 -5.30
N ALA A 59 -1.77 1.01 -6.39
CA ALA A 59 -0.31 0.98 -6.43
C ALA A 59 0.25 2.40 -6.58
N LYS A 60 1.33 2.71 -5.85
CA LYS A 60 1.99 4.03 -5.87
C LYS A 60 3.42 3.93 -5.30
N PRO A 61 4.34 4.82 -5.68
CA PRO A 61 5.67 4.86 -5.09
C PRO A 61 5.64 5.46 -3.68
N ASP A 62 6.55 4.98 -2.83
CA ASP A 62 6.74 5.42 -1.45
C ASP A 62 8.20 5.83 -1.20
N MET A 63 8.58 6.97 -1.79
CA MET A 63 9.95 7.50 -1.76
C MET A 63 10.02 8.92 -1.17
N LEU A 64 9.16 9.21 -0.20
CA LEU A 64 9.17 10.48 0.57
C LEU A 64 8.94 11.76 -0.25
N PHE A 65 8.19 11.68 -1.35
CA PHE A 65 7.79 12.85 -2.13
C PHE A 65 6.26 12.99 -2.26
N GLY A 66 5.82 14.24 -2.37
CA GLY A 66 4.40 14.60 -2.50
C GLY A 66 3.90 14.59 -3.94
N LYS A 67 2.63 15.00 -4.14
CA LYS A 67 2.03 15.24 -5.47
C LYS A 67 1.98 14.03 -6.42
N ARG A 68 2.11 12.80 -5.91
CA ARG A 68 2.03 11.54 -6.68
C ARG A 68 0.82 11.48 -7.63
N GLY A 69 -0.36 11.90 -7.16
CA GLY A 69 -1.57 11.93 -8.01
C GLY A 69 -1.50 12.92 -9.17
N LYS A 70 -0.89 14.11 -8.98
CA LYS A 70 -0.69 15.09 -10.06
C LYS A 70 0.38 14.64 -11.06
N LEU A 71 1.31 13.79 -10.62
CA LEU A 71 2.39 13.24 -11.43
C LEU A 71 1.99 11.95 -12.17
N GLY A 72 0.75 11.48 -12.02
CA GLY A 72 0.31 10.22 -12.63
C GLY A 72 0.95 8.98 -12.00
N LEU A 73 1.50 9.09 -10.79
CA LEU A 73 2.22 8.01 -10.10
C LEU A 73 1.30 7.25 -9.11
N ILE A 74 0.02 7.12 -9.44
CA ILE A 74 -0.94 6.35 -8.66
C ILE A 74 -1.81 5.56 -9.62
N LEU A 75 -1.70 4.23 -9.57
CA LEU A 75 -2.65 3.33 -10.20
C LEU A 75 -3.80 3.07 -9.22
N PHE A 76 -4.97 3.63 -9.50
CA PHE A 76 -6.20 3.40 -8.71
C PHE A 76 -7.43 3.13 -9.59
N LYS A 77 -7.24 3.13 -10.91
CA LYS A 77 -8.25 2.82 -11.92
C LYS A 77 -7.58 2.33 -13.20
N LYS A 78 -8.22 1.38 -13.88
CA LYS A 78 -7.98 1.01 -15.27
C LYS A 78 -9.04 1.64 -16.16
N GLU A 79 -10.31 1.32 -15.91
CA GLU A 79 -11.48 1.91 -16.56
C GLU A 79 -12.24 2.82 -15.59
N LYS A 80 -12.47 2.37 -14.35
CA LYS A 80 -13.19 3.11 -13.30
C LYS A 80 -12.47 3.03 -11.94
N PRO A 81 -12.62 4.01 -11.04
CA PRO A 81 -12.02 3.92 -9.70
C PRO A 81 -12.36 2.61 -8.98
N GLY A 82 -11.34 1.94 -8.44
CA GLY A 82 -11.52 0.71 -7.67
C GLY A 82 -11.75 -0.55 -8.52
N ASP A 83 -11.26 -0.59 -9.75
CA ASP A 83 -11.29 -1.79 -10.62
C ASP A 83 -9.93 -2.45 -10.84
N VAL A 84 -8.87 -1.94 -10.21
CA VAL A 84 -7.51 -2.46 -10.33
C VAL A 84 -7.42 -3.80 -9.60
N LYS A 85 -7.07 -4.85 -10.34
CA LYS A 85 -6.81 -6.19 -9.80
C LYS A 85 -5.31 -6.39 -9.59
N TRP A 86 -4.95 -7.50 -8.94
CA TRP A 86 -3.56 -7.88 -8.72
C TRP A 86 -2.73 -7.87 -10.01
N GLU A 87 -3.21 -8.49 -11.10
CA GLU A 87 -2.47 -8.54 -12.36
C GLU A 87 -2.24 -7.15 -12.96
N ASP A 88 -3.19 -6.22 -12.83
CA ASP A 88 -3.02 -4.83 -13.30
C ASP A 88 -1.95 -4.09 -12.48
N ALA A 89 -1.96 -4.29 -11.16
CA ALA A 89 -0.95 -3.70 -10.28
C ALA A 89 0.45 -4.28 -10.54
N LYS A 90 0.53 -5.59 -10.73
CA LYS A 90 1.76 -6.32 -11.05
C LYS A 90 2.36 -5.89 -12.39
N GLU A 91 1.53 -5.68 -13.41
CA GLU A 91 1.97 -5.15 -14.70
C GLU A 91 2.50 -3.72 -14.57
N TRP A 92 1.82 -2.86 -13.80
CA TRP A 92 2.22 -1.46 -13.61
C TRP A 92 3.51 -1.27 -12.79
N ILE A 93 3.85 -2.23 -11.92
CA ILE A 93 5.06 -2.19 -11.10
C ILE A 93 6.32 -2.52 -11.92
N LYS A 94 6.19 -3.30 -13.00
CA LYS A 94 7.30 -3.72 -13.87
C LYS A 94 7.77 -2.58 -14.79
#